data_AF-A0AAV0F5T1-F1
#
_entry.id   AF-A0AAV0F5T1-F1
#
_cell.length_a   1.000
_cell.length_b   1.000
_cell.length_c   1.000
_cell.angle_alpha   90.00
_cell.angle_beta   90.00
_cell.angle_gamma   90.00
#
_symmetry.space_group_name_H-M   'P 1'
#
loop_
_entity.id
_entity.type
_entity.pdbx_description
1 polymer ?
#
loop_
_entity_poly.entity_id
_entity_poly.type
_entity_poly.pdbx_seq_one_letter_code
_entity_poly.pdbx_strand_id
1 'polypeptide(L)'
;MAEPYSAGSDDPPFMEKYKNLFQRHGLTTQARHEAAEELELPLIDLGELSSRDGAARKECKRRIARASREWGFFQVVNHGIPPEVLENMRSEQVRLFRKAFEERERNMKVHFPDGNYQWGTPTATNLWQFSWSESFHVPLTDISNSTSAASQTNLRSTMGTFAARAAELAQRLAVILVEELGDRRCNYFQEKCPISTCYVRMNRYPALPEPRVRVDASHRQRLPHHSAPRPDRRAPFGER
;
A
#
# COMPACT_ATOMS: atom_id res chain seq x y z
N MET A 1 -18.87 -27.23 6.01
CA MET A 1 -17.76 -27.75 5.19
C MET A 1 -17.20 -26.57 4.41
N ALA A 2 -15.90 -26.32 4.48
CA ALA A 2 -15.26 -25.35 3.60
C ALA A 2 -15.27 -25.94 2.19
N GLU A 3 -15.66 -25.15 1.19
CA GLU A 3 -15.57 -25.59 -0.20
C GLU A 3 -14.10 -25.89 -0.56
N PRO A 4 -13.84 -26.95 -1.33
CA PRO A 4 -12.50 -27.26 -1.77
C PRO A 4 -11.97 -26.13 -2.67
N TYR A 5 -10.71 -25.80 -2.45
CA TYR A 5 -9.92 -24.79 -3.14
C TYR A 5 -10.23 -24.73 -4.65
N SER A 6 -10.62 -23.55 -5.13
CA SER A 6 -10.50 -23.22 -6.55
C SER A 6 -9.02 -23.05 -6.85
N ALA A 7 -8.39 -24.07 -7.45
CA ALA A 7 -7.07 -23.90 -8.06
C ALA A 7 -7.10 -22.64 -8.96
N GLY A 8 -6.32 -21.61 -8.61
CA GLY A 8 -6.32 -20.33 -9.33
C GLY A 8 -6.73 -19.08 -8.54
N SER A 9 -6.85 -19.13 -7.21
CA SER A 9 -7.00 -17.92 -6.38
C SER A 9 -5.76 -17.02 -6.49
N ASP A 10 -5.96 -15.70 -6.57
CA ASP A 10 -4.89 -14.70 -6.50
C ASP A 10 -4.50 -14.37 -5.04
N ASP A 11 -5.38 -14.66 -4.09
CA ASP A 11 -5.14 -14.44 -2.67
C ASP A 11 -4.25 -15.51 -2.02
N PRO A 12 -3.30 -15.12 -1.16
CA PRO A 12 -2.61 -16.05 -0.28
C PRO A 12 -3.61 -16.81 0.61
N PRO A 13 -3.33 -18.07 0.97
CA PRO A 13 -4.24 -18.90 1.76
C PRO A 13 -4.23 -18.52 3.27
N PHE A 14 -4.57 -17.27 3.60
CA PHE A 14 -4.58 -16.73 4.97
C PHE A 14 -5.48 -17.53 5.90
N MET A 15 -6.72 -17.76 5.50
CA MET A 15 -7.71 -18.43 6.35
C MET A 15 -7.32 -19.87 6.66
N GLU A 16 -6.73 -20.57 5.69
CA GLU A 16 -6.30 -21.95 5.86
C GLU A 16 -5.06 -22.04 6.76
N LYS A 17 -4.02 -21.25 6.46
CA LYS A 17 -2.75 -21.28 7.20
C LYS A 17 -2.91 -20.80 8.64
N TYR A 18 -3.74 -19.79 8.89
CA TYR A 18 -3.91 -19.18 10.20
C TYR A 18 -5.23 -19.55 10.89
N LYS A 19 -5.88 -20.65 10.46
CA LYS A 19 -7.17 -21.12 11.01
C LYS A 19 -7.23 -21.18 12.54
N ASN A 20 -6.15 -21.66 13.18
CA ASN A 20 -6.07 -21.78 14.63
C ASN A 20 -6.05 -20.40 15.32
N LEU A 21 -5.45 -19.40 14.68
CA LEU A 21 -5.37 -18.03 15.19
C LEU A 21 -6.76 -17.40 15.26
N PHE A 22 -7.53 -17.55 14.17
CA PHE A 22 -8.89 -17.03 14.03
C PHE A 22 -9.89 -17.77 14.92
N GLN A 23 -9.78 -19.10 15.05
CA GLN A 23 -10.67 -19.89 15.90
C GLN A 23 -10.52 -19.57 17.39
N ARG A 24 -9.29 -19.29 17.86
CA ARG A 24 -9.02 -19.00 19.28
C ARG A 24 -9.58 -17.67 19.78
N HIS A 25 -9.75 -16.69 18.89
CA HIS A 25 -10.08 -15.32 19.29
C HIS A 25 -11.54 -14.92 19.01
N GLY A 26 -12.30 -15.72 18.26
CA GLY A 26 -13.59 -15.30 17.73
C GLY A 26 -13.42 -14.09 16.79
N LEU A 27 -14.27 -13.93 15.78
CA LEU A 27 -14.32 -12.67 15.01
C LEU A 27 -15.08 -11.61 15.85
N THR A 28 -14.62 -11.34 17.06
CA THR A 28 -15.18 -10.30 17.93
C THR A 28 -14.28 -9.08 17.82
N THR A 29 -14.54 -8.28 16.79
CA THR A 29 -13.89 -6.99 16.58
C THR A 29 -14.49 -5.97 17.57
N GLN A 30 -14.06 -5.99 18.83
CA GLN A 30 -14.17 -4.79 19.66
C GLN A 30 -13.01 -3.86 19.28
N ALA A 31 -13.13 -3.20 18.13
CA ALA A 31 -12.31 -2.03 17.85
C ALA A 31 -12.70 -0.97 18.88
N ARG A 32 -11.81 -0.67 19.82
CA ARG A 32 -11.92 0.57 20.59
C ARG A 32 -11.70 1.70 19.60
N HIS A 33 -12.81 2.29 19.15
CA HIS A 33 -12.80 3.51 18.37
C HIS A 33 -12.52 4.65 19.36
N GLU A 34 -11.26 4.79 19.76
CA GLU A 34 -10.80 6.05 20.35
C GLU A 34 -10.84 7.06 19.21
N ALA A 35 -11.55 8.17 19.41
CA ALA A 35 -11.61 9.25 18.44
C ALA A 35 -10.22 9.88 18.34
N ALA A 36 -9.40 9.37 17.42
CA ALA A 36 -8.15 9.99 17.04
C ALA A 36 -8.50 11.28 16.28
N GLU A 37 -7.91 12.41 16.69
CA GLU A 37 -7.97 13.63 15.90
C GLU A 37 -7.31 13.37 14.54
N GLU A 38 -8.05 13.62 13.46
CA GLU A 38 -7.55 13.48 12.10
C GLU A 38 -6.58 14.64 11.83
N LEU A 39 -5.30 14.34 11.88
CA LEU A 39 -4.24 15.31 11.64
C LEU A 39 -3.79 15.25 10.17
N GLU A 40 -3.88 16.38 9.47
CA GLU A 40 -3.37 16.49 8.10
C GLU A 40 -1.84 16.56 8.08
N LEU A 41 -1.22 15.66 7.31
CA LEU A 41 0.23 15.68 7.12
C LEU A 41 0.66 16.93 6.35
N PRO A 42 1.84 17.52 6.67
CA PRO A 42 2.37 18.65 5.91
C PRO A 42 2.51 18.32 4.42
N LEU A 43 1.96 19.17 3.56
CA LEU A 43 2.12 19.09 2.10
C LEU A 43 3.19 20.10 1.64
N ILE A 44 4.18 19.62 0.89
CA ILE A 44 5.31 20.44 0.43
C ILE A 44 5.41 20.39 -1.10
N ASP A 45 5.43 21.58 -1.72
CA ASP A 45 5.68 21.72 -3.14
C ASP A 45 7.20 21.77 -3.41
N LEU A 46 7.73 20.71 -4.03
CA LEU A 46 9.16 20.63 -4.37
C LEU A 46 9.52 21.41 -5.65
N GLY A 47 8.53 21.94 -6.37
CA GLY A 47 8.73 22.88 -7.46
C GLY A 47 9.32 24.21 -6.96
N GLU A 48 9.01 24.61 -5.73
CA GLU A 48 9.57 25.81 -5.08
C GLU A 48 11.11 25.77 -4.99
N LEU A 49 11.71 24.58 -4.92
CA LEU A 49 13.17 24.41 -4.91
C LEU A 49 13.84 24.83 -6.24
N SER A 50 13.07 24.90 -7.33
CA SER A 50 13.54 25.38 -8.64
C SER A 50 13.16 26.86 -8.89
N SER A 51 12.58 27.55 -7.90
CA SER A 51 12.23 28.97 -8.01
C SER A 51 13.47 29.83 -8.29
N ARG A 52 13.32 30.93 -9.05
CA ARG A 52 14.39 31.93 -9.24
C ARG A 52 14.64 32.74 -7.95
N ASP A 53 13.62 32.91 -7.13
CA ASP A 53 13.73 33.58 -5.84
C ASP A 53 14.47 32.68 -4.82
N GLY A 54 15.61 33.20 -4.33
CA GLY A 54 16.41 32.51 -3.32
C GLY A 54 15.73 32.40 -1.95
N ALA A 55 14.85 33.35 -1.60
CA ALA A 55 14.10 33.30 -0.36
C ALA A 55 13.07 32.16 -0.37
N ALA A 56 12.28 32.05 -1.45
CA ALA A 56 11.35 30.93 -1.65
C ALA A 56 12.05 29.56 -1.58
N ARG A 57 13.19 29.39 -2.27
CA ARG A 57 13.97 28.13 -2.22
C ARG A 57 14.39 27.80 -0.78
N LYS A 58 14.86 28.79 -0.03
CA LYS A 58 15.31 28.62 1.36
C LYS A 58 14.14 28.25 2.27
N GLU A 59 12.98 28.88 2.11
CA GLU A 59 11.80 28.56 2.90
C GLU A 59 11.28 27.15 2.61
N CYS A 60 11.30 26.70 1.36
CA CYS A 60 10.95 25.31 1.01
C CYS A 60 11.87 24.30 1.73
N LYS A 61 13.19 24.51 1.74
CA LYS A 61 14.13 23.67 2.50
C LYS A 61 13.81 23.67 4.00
N ARG A 62 13.52 24.83 4.57
CA ARG A 62 13.16 24.97 5.99
C ARG A 62 11.85 24.25 6.32
N ARG A 63 10.87 24.26 5.42
CA ARG A 63 9.61 23.49 5.54
C ARG A 63 9.87 21.99 5.54
N ILE A 64 10.75 21.50 4.67
CA ILE A 64 11.16 20.08 4.63
C ILE A 64 11.78 19.68 5.98
N ALA A 65 12.79 20.41 6.45
CA ALA A 65 13.45 20.10 7.72
C ALA A 65 12.51 20.21 8.93
N ARG A 66 11.61 21.21 8.93
CA ARG A 66 10.61 21.39 9.98
C ARG A 66 9.64 20.21 10.02
N ALA A 67 9.08 19.80 8.88
CA ALA A 67 8.17 18.66 8.81
C ALA A 67 8.85 17.36 9.23
N SER A 68 10.11 17.13 8.80
CA SER A 68 10.90 15.99 9.27
C SER A 68 11.11 15.97 10.78
N ARG A 69 11.34 17.12 11.42
CA ARG A 69 11.57 17.21 12.87
C ARG A 69 10.28 17.10 13.70
N GLU A 70 9.21 17.75 13.25
CA GLU A 70 7.95 17.84 14.00
C GLU A 70 7.05 16.61 13.78
N TRP A 71 7.04 16.06 12.57
CA TRP A 71 6.13 14.96 12.19
C TRP A 71 6.85 13.65 11.89
N GLY A 72 8.10 13.71 11.41
CA GLY A 72 8.78 12.55 10.81
C GLY A 72 8.20 12.13 9.45
N PHE A 73 7.12 12.77 8.98
CA PHE A 73 6.41 12.48 7.74
C PHE A 73 5.90 13.75 7.08
N PHE A 74 5.83 13.75 5.75
CA PHE A 74 5.22 14.80 4.93
C PHE A 74 4.88 14.26 3.55
N GLN A 75 3.95 14.91 2.88
CA GLN A 75 3.61 14.66 1.48
C GLN A 75 4.35 15.64 0.58
N VAL A 76 4.67 15.22 -0.64
CA VAL A 76 5.33 16.06 -1.64
C VAL A 76 4.54 16.09 -2.95
N VAL A 77 4.48 17.27 -3.56
CA VAL A 77 3.98 17.49 -4.93
C VAL A 77 5.07 18.14 -5.77
N ASN A 78 4.90 18.10 -7.10
CA ASN A 78 5.89 18.61 -8.05
C ASN A 78 7.31 18.03 -7.80
N HIS A 79 7.37 16.76 -7.41
CA HIS A 79 8.60 16.06 -7.03
C HIS A 79 9.49 15.67 -8.22
N GLY A 80 9.03 15.86 -9.46
CA GLY A 80 9.83 15.65 -10.68
C GLY A 80 9.91 14.20 -11.17
N ILE A 81 9.19 13.27 -10.53
CA ILE A 81 8.99 11.92 -11.09
C ILE A 81 7.84 12.03 -12.10
N PRO A 82 8.05 11.67 -13.38
CA PRO A 82 7.00 11.76 -14.38
C PRO A 82 5.78 10.89 -13.99
N PRO A 83 4.54 11.38 -14.20
CA PRO A 83 3.33 10.61 -13.89
C PRO A 83 3.31 9.24 -14.56
N GLU A 84 3.80 9.11 -15.81
CA GLU A 84 3.81 7.83 -16.51
C GLU A 84 4.67 6.77 -15.81
N VAL A 85 5.75 7.17 -15.12
CA VAL A 85 6.61 6.24 -14.37
C VAL A 85 5.83 5.65 -13.19
N LEU A 86 5.05 6.47 -12.49
CA LEU A 86 4.22 6.03 -11.37
C LEU A 86 3.06 5.15 -11.84
N GLU A 87 2.40 5.53 -12.93
CA GLU A 87 1.29 4.77 -13.52
C GLU A 87 1.73 3.41 -14.07
N ASN A 88 2.87 3.35 -14.75
CA ASN A 88 3.44 2.10 -15.24
C ASN A 88 3.78 1.17 -14.07
N MET A 89 4.41 1.69 -13.01
CA MET A 89 4.74 0.89 -11.82
C MET A 89 3.49 0.34 -11.14
N ARG A 90 2.44 1.16 -10.98
CA ARG A 90 1.15 0.73 -10.43
C ARG A 90 0.50 -0.34 -11.30
N SER A 91 0.51 -0.16 -12.62
CA SER A 91 -0.09 -1.11 -13.58
C SER A 91 0.61 -2.46 -13.54
N GLU A 92 1.94 -2.47 -13.52
CA GLU A 92 2.74 -3.69 -13.38
C GLU A 92 2.51 -4.39 -12.02
N GLN A 93 2.42 -3.63 -10.93
CA GLN A 93 2.08 -4.16 -9.62
C GLN A 93 0.70 -4.82 -9.61
N VAL A 94 -0.33 -4.17 -10.16
CA VAL A 94 -1.68 -4.73 -10.27
C VAL A 94 -1.67 -6.00 -11.12
N ARG A 95 -0.97 -5.99 -12.25
CA ARG A 95 -0.84 -7.15 -13.13
C ARG A 95 -0.17 -8.33 -12.42
N LEU A 96 0.89 -8.06 -11.65
CA LEU A 96 1.58 -9.07 -10.85
C LEU A 96 0.64 -9.71 -9.84
N PHE A 97 -0.07 -8.91 -9.05
CA PHE A 97 -0.92 -9.41 -7.97
C PHE A 97 -2.24 -10.04 -8.43
N ARG A 98 -2.68 -9.82 -9.68
CA ARG A 98 -3.83 -10.51 -10.26
C ARG A 98 -3.53 -11.95 -10.72
N LYS A 99 -2.25 -12.33 -10.83
CA LYS A 99 -1.87 -13.71 -11.13
C LYS A 99 -2.21 -14.62 -9.96
N ALA A 100 -2.48 -15.90 -10.26
CA ALA A 100 -2.68 -16.92 -9.24
C ALA A 100 -1.50 -16.95 -8.27
N PHE A 101 -1.79 -17.16 -6.98
CA PHE A 101 -0.83 -17.07 -5.89
C PHE A 101 0.44 -17.91 -6.16
N GLU A 102 0.29 -19.18 -6.56
CA GLU A 102 1.43 -20.09 -6.80
C GLU A 102 2.24 -19.70 -8.05
N GLU A 103 1.56 -19.17 -9.07
CA GLU A 103 2.23 -18.67 -10.28
C GLU A 103 3.05 -17.42 -9.97
N ARG A 104 2.43 -16.48 -9.24
CA ARG A 104 3.06 -15.23 -8.81
C ARG A 104 4.30 -15.48 -7.97
N GLU A 105 4.19 -16.32 -6.94
CA GLU A 105 5.31 -16.67 -6.05
C GLU A 105 6.47 -17.30 -6.82
N ARG A 106 6.19 -18.28 -7.69
CA ARG A 106 7.20 -18.94 -8.52
C ARG A 106 7.89 -17.97 -9.48
N ASN A 107 7.11 -17.17 -10.20
CA ASN A 107 7.65 -16.22 -11.19
C ASN A 107 8.55 -15.18 -10.50
N MET A 108 8.12 -14.63 -9.36
CA MET A 108 8.92 -13.65 -8.63
C MET A 108 10.24 -14.24 -8.14
N LYS A 109 10.25 -15.48 -7.66
CA LYS A 109 11.49 -16.16 -7.26
C LYS A 109 12.46 -16.41 -8.43
N VAL A 110 11.93 -16.66 -9.64
CA VAL A 110 12.74 -16.85 -10.85
C VAL A 110 13.31 -15.52 -11.34
N HIS A 111 12.50 -14.47 -11.36
CA HIS A 111 12.89 -13.16 -11.90
C HIS A 111 13.68 -12.31 -10.90
N PHE A 112 13.51 -12.56 -9.60
CA PHE A 112 14.13 -11.82 -8.50
C PHE A 112 14.57 -12.80 -7.39
N PRO A 113 15.66 -13.57 -7.60
CA PRO A 113 16.10 -14.61 -6.68
C PRO A 113 16.57 -14.09 -5.31
N ASP A 114 17.05 -12.84 -5.23
CA ASP A 114 17.45 -12.20 -3.97
C ASP A 114 16.25 -11.48 -3.32
N GLY A 115 15.12 -11.42 -4.04
CA GLY A 115 13.86 -10.91 -3.55
C GLY A 115 13.22 -11.81 -2.49
N ASN A 116 12.44 -11.21 -1.61
CA ASN A 116 11.70 -11.91 -0.58
C ASN A 116 10.20 -11.65 -0.70
N TYR A 117 9.42 -12.73 -0.72
CA TYR A 117 7.96 -12.68 -0.70
C TYR A 117 7.45 -13.04 0.69
N GLN A 118 6.65 -12.15 1.27
CA GLN A 118 6.06 -12.35 2.59
C GLN A 118 4.55 -12.15 2.49
N TRP A 119 3.80 -12.98 3.20
CA TRP A 119 2.38 -12.79 3.39
C TRP A 119 1.98 -13.30 4.77
N GLY A 120 1.06 -12.59 5.39
CA GLY A 120 0.71 -12.82 6.79
C GLY A 120 1.84 -12.41 7.72
N THR A 121 1.74 -12.86 8.97
CA THR A 121 2.87 -12.85 9.91
C THR A 121 3.11 -14.28 10.34
N PRO A 122 4.11 -15.00 9.78
CA PRO A 122 4.34 -16.41 10.10
C PRO A 122 4.55 -16.69 11.60
N THR A 123 5.07 -15.71 12.34
CA THR A 123 5.34 -15.78 13.78
C THR A 123 4.22 -15.24 14.66
N ALA A 124 3.06 -14.86 14.10
CA ALA A 124 1.96 -14.31 14.88
C ALA A 124 1.37 -15.35 15.85
N THR A 125 1.31 -14.96 17.13
CA THR A 125 0.72 -15.76 18.21
C THR A 125 -0.72 -15.35 18.55
N ASN A 126 -1.12 -14.15 18.14
CA ASN A 126 -2.48 -13.60 18.27
C ASN A 126 -2.83 -12.71 17.06
N LEU A 127 -4.10 -12.28 16.96
CA LEU A 127 -4.60 -11.48 15.84
C LEU A 127 -3.98 -10.08 15.74
N TRP A 128 -3.52 -9.49 16.85
CA TRP A 128 -2.89 -8.17 16.85
C TRP A 128 -1.50 -8.17 16.22
N GLN A 129 -0.84 -9.33 16.18
CA GLN A 129 0.45 -9.52 15.51
C GLN A 129 0.29 -9.89 14.04
N PHE A 130 -0.92 -10.22 13.60
CA PHE A 130 -1.18 -10.73 12.27
C PHE A 130 -1.37 -9.61 11.26
N SER A 131 -0.61 -9.66 10.16
CA SER A 131 -0.75 -8.74 9.04
C SER A 131 -1.67 -9.32 7.97
N TRP A 132 -2.83 -8.71 7.72
CA TRP A 132 -3.69 -9.05 6.57
C TRP A 132 -3.15 -8.39 5.29
N SER A 133 -1.96 -8.83 4.87
CA SER A 133 -1.29 -8.31 3.69
C SER A 133 -0.28 -9.29 3.13
N GLU A 134 0.12 -9.02 1.89
CA GLU A 134 1.26 -9.63 1.23
C GLU A 134 2.21 -8.55 0.70
N SER A 135 3.49 -8.87 0.59
CA SER A 135 4.47 -7.95 0.04
C SER A 135 5.65 -8.65 -0.60
N PHE A 136 6.14 -8.07 -1.70
CA PHE A 136 7.44 -8.39 -2.28
C PHE A 136 8.46 -7.33 -1.86
N HIS A 137 9.60 -7.75 -1.34
CA HIS A 137 10.79 -6.93 -1.14
C HIS A 137 11.79 -7.30 -2.22
N VAL A 138 12.04 -6.39 -3.15
CA VAL A 138 12.94 -6.65 -4.29
C VAL A 138 14.16 -5.73 -4.16
N PRO A 139 15.35 -6.26 -3.85
CA PRO A 139 16.58 -5.49 -3.78
C PRO A 139 16.88 -4.76 -5.09
N LEU A 140 17.40 -3.53 -5.02
CA LEU A 140 17.79 -2.78 -6.22
C LEU A 140 18.95 -3.45 -6.97
N THR A 141 19.81 -4.18 -6.26
CA THR A 141 20.86 -5.02 -6.88
C THR A 141 20.27 -6.08 -7.78
N ASP A 142 19.19 -6.71 -7.34
CA ASP A 142 18.50 -7.73 -8.13
C ASP A 142 17.87 -7.10 -9.36
N ILE A 143 17.14 -5.98 -9.22
CA ILE A 143 16.54 -5.21 -10.34
C ILE A 143 17.60 -4.85 -11.40
N SER A 144 18.77 -4.40 -10.95
CA SER A 144 19.87 -3.93 -11.81
C SER A 144 20.62 -5.06 -12.52
N ASN A 145 20.67 -6.26 -11.93
CA ASN A 145 21.41 -7.41 -12.47
C ASN A 145 20.63 -8.12 -13.60
N SER A 146 20.75 -7.63 -14.84
CA SER A 146 20.02 -8.14 -16.02
C SER A 146 20.67 -9.33 -16.75
N THR A 147 21.49 -10.12 -16.07
CA THR A 147 22.44 -11.05 -16.72
C THR A 147 21.82 -12.27 -17.40
N SER A 148 20.51 -12.53 -17.22
CA SER A 148 19.84 -13.68 -17.86
C SER A 148 18.65 -13.26 -18.73
N ALA A 149 18.39 -13.97 -19.83
CA ALA A 149 17.21 -13.75 -20.66
C ALA A 149 15.89 -13.92 -19.88
N ALA A 150 15.89 -14.81 -18.88
CA ALA A 150 14.78 -14.98 -17.95
C ALA A 150 14.54 -13.74 -17.08
N SER A 151 15.51 -12.85 -16.91
CA SER A 151 15.34 -11.63 -16.10
C SER A 151 14.58 -10.50 -16.84
N GLN A 152 14.49 -10.55 -18.17
CA GLN A 152 13.94 -9.49 -19.01
C GLN A 152 12.41 -9.48 -18.99
N THR A 153 11.84 -8.84 -17.97
CA THR A 153 10.40 -8.62 -17.85
C THR A 153 10.08 -7.13 -17.86
N ASN A 154 8.90 -6.76 -18.37
CA ASN A 154 8.40 -5.38 -18.26
C ASN A 154 8.36 -4.91 -16.80
N LEU A 155 8.06 -5.82 -15.87
CA LEU A 155 8.08 -5.54 -14.44
C LEU A 155 9.47 -5.07 -13.99
N ARG A 156 10.53 -5.80 -14.35
CA ARG A 156 11.91 -5.43 -13.98
C ARG A 156 12.31 -4.07 -14.57
N SER A 157 12.06 -3.84 -15.86
CA SER A 157 12.39 -2.56 -16.49
C SER A 157 11.64 -1.40 -15.85
N THR A 158 10.33 -1.57 -15.60
CA THR A 158 9.50 -0.55 -14.95
C THR A 158 9.96 -0.29 -13.51
N MET A 159 10.28 -1.34 -12.75
CA MET A 159 10.86 -1.22 -11.41
C MET A 159 12.20 -0.48 -11.43
N GLY A 160 13.06 -0.75 -12.42
CA GLY A 160 14.34 -0.06 -12.59
C GLY A 160 14.17 1.43 -12.86
N THR A 161 13.30 1.80 -13.80
CA THR A 161 12.98 3.21 -14.09
C THR A 161 12.40 3.91 -12.87
N PHE A 162 11.44 3.30 -12.18
CA PHE A 162 10.87 3.84 -10.95
C PHE A 162 11.92 4.03 -9.86
N ALA A 163 12.72 2.99 -9.59
CA ALA A 163 13.74 3.00 -8.55
C ALA A 163 14.80 4.08 -8.78
N ALA A 164 15.24 4.28 -10.03
CA ALA A 164 16.19 5.34 -10.38
C ALA A 164 15.63 6.73 -10.06
N ARG A 165 14.39 7.03 -10.49
CA ARG A 165 13.75 8.33 -10.24
C ARG A 165 13.45 8.56 -8.75
N ALA A 166 13.05 7.52 -8.03
CA ALA A 166 12.84 7.58 -6.60
C ALA A 166 14.15 7.80 -5.83
N ALA A 167 15.25 7.17 -6.26
CA ALA A 167 16.57 7.35 -5.65
C ALA A 167 17.11 8.79 -5.84
N GLU A 168 16.94 9.38 -7.02
CA GLU A 168 17.28 10.79 -7.28
C GLU A 168 16.52 11.73 -6.33
N LEU A 169 15.22 11.50 -6.17
CA LEU A 169 14.38 12.29 -5.26
C LEU A 169 14.81 12.11 -3.80
N ALA A 170 15.04 10.87 -3.36
CA ALA A 170 15.48 10.57 -2.01
C ALA A 170 16.83 11.22 -1.70
N GLN A 171 17.79 11.18 -2.64
CA GLN A 171 19.08 11.83 -2.50
C GLN A 171 18.95 13.34 -2.38
N ARG A 172 18.10 13.97 -3.21
CA ARG A 172 17.84 15.41 -3.16
C ARG A 172 17.27 15.84 -1.80
N LEU A 173 16.29 15.10 -1.27
CA LEU A 173 15.71 15.37 0.04
C LEU A 173 16.74 15.16 1.16
N ALA A 174 17.53 14.09 1.08
CA ALA A 174 18.57 13.79 2.05
C ALA A 174 19.62 14.91 2.12
N VAL A 175 20.10 15.42 0.98
CA VAL A 175 21.02 16.56 0.93
C VAL A 175 20.43 17.79 1.63
N ILE A 176 19.16 18.14 1.35
CA ILE A 176 18.49 19.26 1.99
C ILE A 176 18.44 19.09 3.52
N LEU A 177 18.11 17.88 3.99
CA LEU A 177 18.06 17.60 5.43
C LEU A 177 19.44 17.74 6.09
N VAL A 178 20.51 17.30 5.44
CA VAL A 178 21.89 17.49 5.95
C VAL A 178 22.25 18.97 6.03
N GLU A 179 21.95 19.73 4.97
CA GLU A 179 22.22 21.17 4.92
C GLU A 179 21.49 21.92 6.05
N GLU A 180 20.23 21.58 6.31
CA GLU A 180 19.42 22.21 7.37
C GLU A 180 19.82 21.77 8.79
N LEU A 181 20.56 20.67 8.92
CA LEU A 181 21.22 20.28 10.19
C LEU A 181 22.53 21.04 10.43
N GLY A 182 22.99 21.85 9.47
CA GLY A 182 24.23 22.62 9.58
C GLY A 182 25.50 21.84 9.24
N ASP A 183 25.39 20.59 8.78
CA ASP A 183 26.53 19.84 8.25
C ASP A 183 26.68 20.13 6.75
N ARG A 184 27.91 20.43 6.31
CA ARG A 184 28.23 20.69 4.90
C ARG A 184 28.66 19.44 4.14
N ARG A 185 28.79 18.30 4.83
CA ARG A 185 29.18 17.01 4.25
C ARG A 185 27.98 16.30 3.62
N CYS A 186 27.75 16.55 2.34
CA CYS A 186 26.65 15.97 1.59
C CYS A 186 26.81 14.48 1.21
N ASN A 187 27.97 13.85 1.47
CA ASN A 187 28.24 12.46 1.09
C ASN A 187 27.74 11.41 2.10
N TYR A 188 27.27 11.81 3.29
CA TYR A 188 26.83 10.86 4.33
C TYR A 188 25.86 9.80 3.80
N PHE A 189 24.81 10.22 3.09
CA PHE A 189 23.82 9.31 2.54
C PHE A 189 24.33 8.52 1.33
N GLN A 190 25.25 9.07 0.53
CA GLN A 190 25.87 8.32 -0.56
C GLN A 190 26.71 7.15 -0.03
N GLU A 191 27.40 7.34 1.10
CA GLU A 191 28.23 6.30 1.73
C GLU A 191 27.40 5.30 2.56
N LYS A 192 26.34 5.78 3.23
CA LYS A 192 25.54 4.97 4.16
C LYS A 192 24.28 4.35 3.56
N CYS A 193 23.83 4.82 2.40
CA CYS A 193 22.70 4.27 1.67
C CYS A 193 23.11 3.81 0.26
N PRO A 194 24.09 2.88 0.13
CA PRO A 194 24.44 2.33 -1.17
C PRO A 194 23.28 1.53 -1.75
N ILE A 195 23.28 1.35 -3.07
CA ILE A 195 22.22 0.63 -3.80
C ILE A 195 21.92 -0.77 -3.23
N SER A 196 22.93 -1.44 -2.65
CA SER A 196 22.81 -2.75 -2.00
C SER A 196 21.93 -2.76 -0.75
N THR A 197 21.66 -1.59 -0.16
CA THR A 197 20.77 -1.43 1.01
C THR A 197 19.36 -1.00 0.62
N CYS A 198 19.13 -0.70 -0.65
CA CYS A 198 17.85 -0.22 -1.15
C CYS A 198 17.02 -1.36 -1.74
N TYR A 199 15.70 -1.28 -1.58
CA TYR A 199 14.76 -2.22 -2.19
C TYR A 199 13.47 -1.50 -2.59
N VAL A 200 12.76 -2.07 -3.58
CA VAL A 200 11.38 -1.71 -3.88
C VAL A 200 10.47 -2.67 -3.12
N ARG A 201 9.52 -2.12 -2.36
CA ARG A 201 8.50 -2.91 -1.67
C ARG A 201 7.14 -2.70 -2.32
N MET A 202 6.56 -3.77 -2.84
CA MET A 202 5.20 -3.79 -3.36
C MET A 202 4.29 -4.46 -2.32
N ASN A 203 3.34 -3.73 -1.76
CA ASN A 203 2.36 -4.27 -0.80
C ASN A 203 1.01 -4.47 -1.50
N ARG A 204 0.31 -5.56 -1.18
CA ARG A 204 -1.12 -5.75 -1.47
C ARG A 204 -1.85 -6.10 -0.18
N TYR A 205 -3.03 -5.52 -0.03
CA TYR A 205 -3.95 -5.77 1.07
C TYR A 205 -5.21 -6.40 0.50
N PRO A 206 -5.32 -7.75 0.54
CA PRO A 206 -6.49 -8.44 0.00
C PRO A 206 -7.78 -8.06 0.73
N ALA A 207 -8.91 -8.22 0.04
CA ALA A 207 -10.20 -7.97 0.66
C ALA A 207 -10.38 -8.88 1.88
N LEU A 208 -10.95 -8.33 2.95
CA LEU A 208 -11.35 -9.17 4.08
C LEU A 208 -12.55 -10.02 3.67
N PRO A 209 -12.61 -11.30 4.07
CA PRO A 209 -13.82 -12.09 3.87
C PRO A 209 -14.98 -11.40 4.58
N GLU A 210 -16.10 -11.19 3.87
CA GLU A 210 -17.28 -10.64 4.51
C GLU A 210 -17.71 -11.53 5.69
N PRO A 211 -18.13 -10.95 6.83
CA PRO A 211 -18.68 -11.72 7.91
C PRO A 211 -19.90 -12.47 7.36
N ARG A 212 -19.83 -13.81 7.36
CA ARG A 212 -20.97 -14.65 6.97
C ARG A 212 -22.11 -14.37 7.95
N VAL A 213 -23.05 -13.52 7.56
CA VAL A 213 -24.33 -13.36 8.26
C VAL A 213 -25.01 -14.72 8.20
N ARG A 214 -24.93 -15.48 9.29
CA ARG A 214 -25.82 -16.62 9.48
C ARG A 214 -27.20 -16.05 9.74
N VAL A 215 -27.99 -15.89 8.69
CA VAL A 215 -29.44 -15.76 8.87
C VAL A 215 -29.89 -17.09 9.45
N ASP A 216 -30.20 -17.10 10.75
CA ASP A 216 -30.88 -18.24 11.33
C ASP A 216 -32.28 -18.28 10.71
N ALA A 217 -32.59 -19.34 9.97
CA ALA A 217 -33.92 -19.55 9.42
C ALA A 217 -34.91 -19.99 10.51
N SER A 218 -34.79 -19.46 11.74
CA SER A 218 -35.55 -19.87 12.92
C SER A 218 -36.24 -18.70 13.61
N HIS A 219 -36.78 -17.73 12.86
CA HIS A 219 -37.92 -16.92 13.32
C HIS A 219 -38.72 -16.34 12.15
N ARG A 220 -39.33 -17.20 11.33
CA ARG A 220 -40.57 -16.82 10.62
C ARG A 220 -41.72 -16.84 11.64
N GLN A 221 -41.83 -15.81 12.46
CA GLN A 221 -43.14 -15.47 13.01
C GLN A 221 -44.01 -15.00 11.85
N ARG A 222 -45.05 -15.78 11.55
CA ARG A 222 -46.12 -15.40 10.63
C ARG A 222 -46.81 -14.19 11.22
N LEU A 223 -46.64 -13.02 10.61
CA LEU A 223 -47.52 -11.88 10.85
C LEU A 223 -48.89 -12.20 10.23
N PRO A 224 -50.01 -12.03 10.95
CA PRO A 224 -51.34 -12.22 10.39
C PRO A 224 -51.63 -11.16 9.34
N HIS A 225 -52.18 -11.60 8.21
CA HIS A 225 -52.74 -10.74 7.17
C HIS A 225 -53.88 -9.91 7.75
N HIS A 226 -53.64 -8.62 7.97
CA HIS A 226 -54.71 -7.63 8.00
C HIS A 226 -54.57 -6.72 6.79
N SER A 227 -55.44 -6.99 5.82
CA SER A 227 -55.70 -6.15 4.65
C SER A 227 -56.21 -4.79 5.12
N ALA A 228 -55.44 -3.73 4.87
CA ALA A 228 -55.93 -2.35 4.94
C ALA A 228 -56.20 -1.83 3.50
N PRO A 229 -57.26 -1.04 3.28
CA PRO A 229 -57.72 -0.69 1.94
C PRO A 229 -56.80 0.33 1.26
N ARG A 230 -56.68 0.22 -0.06
CA ARG A 230 -56.01 1.22 -0.92
C ARG A 230 -56.81 2.53 -0.89
N PRO A 231 -56.19 3.70 -0.65
CA PRO A 231 -56.82 4.96 -0.96
C PRO A 231 -56.69 5.29 -2.46
N ASP A 232 -57.81 5.74 -3.00
CA ASP A 232 -58.10 6.04 -4.40
C ASP A 232 -57.28 7.23 -4.93
N ARG A 233 -56.95 7.19 -6.22
CA ARG A 233 -56.26 8.26 -6.96
C ARG A 233 -57.30 9.25 -7.49
N ARG A 234 -57.19 10.54 -7.15
CA ARG A 234 -57.61 11.68 -8.00
C ARG A 234 -57.10 13.03 -7.43
N ALA A 235 -55.97 13.49 -8.02
CA ALA A 235 -55.58 14.84 -8.52
C ALA A 235 -56.09 16.16 -7.85
N PRO A 236 -55.60 17.38 -8.21
CA PRO A 236 -54.31 17.83 -8.80
C PRO A 236 -53.67 19.09 -8.11
N PHE A 237 -52.47 19.49 -8.56
CA PHE A 237 -51.89 20.85 -8.67
C PHE A 237 -51.97 21.88 -7.51
N GLY A 238 -50.81 22.45 -7.15
CA GLY A 238 -50.73 23.72 -6.42
C GLY A 238 -49.28 24.18 -6.17
N GLU A 239 -48.86 25.20 -6.91
CA GLU A 239 -47.60 25.94 -6.77
C GLU A 239 -47.47 26.60 -5.38
N ARG A 240 -46.25 26.58 -4.82
CA ARG A 240 -45.43 27.76 -4.45
C ARG A 240 -44.08 27.33 -3.89
#